data_AF-A0A835Q2I6-F1
#
_entry.id   AF-A0A835Q2I6-F1
#
_cell.length_a   1.000
_cell.length_b   1.000
_cell.length_c   1.000
_cell.angle_alpha   90.00
_cell.angle_beta   90.00
_cell.angle_gamma   90.00
#
_symmetry.space_group_name_H-M   'P 1'
#
loop_
_entity.id
_entity.type
_entity.pdbx_description
1 polymer ?
#
loop_
_entity_poly.entity_id
_entity_poly.type
_entity_poly.pdbx_seq_one_letter_code
_entity_poly.pdbx_strand_id
1 'polypeptide(L)'
;MLLGITKSSLNTQSFISEASFQKTVRVLAKVALQGRIDWLKGLKENVVLRSIIPVGIGFQKLVYHSKQDKNIHFKIKRKNLFELKMREILLYHRKLFVSFA
;
A
#
# COMPACT_ATOMS: atom_id res chain seq x y z
N MET A 1 -20.06 26.00 -8.16
CA MET A 1 -21.17 25.21 -8.75
C MET A 1 -21.77 24.34 -7.65
N LEU A 2 -23.09 24.37 -7.42
CA LEU A 2 -23.78 23.57 -6.39
C LEU A 2 -24.54 22.42 -7.04
N LEU A 3 -24.40 21.20 -6.52
CA LEU A 3 -25.03 19.99 -7.03
C LEU A 3 -25.86 19.35 -5.92
N GLY A 4 -27.08 18.91 -6.23
CA GLY A 4 -27.91 18.13 -5.30
C GLY A 4 -27.33 16.74 -5.02
N ILE A 5 -27.75 16.12 -3.92
CA ILE A 5 -27.18 14.85 -3.43
C ILE A 5 -27.20 13.74 -4.50
N THR A 6 -28.31 13.57 -5.21
CA THR A 6 -28.46 12.55 -6.26
C THR A 6 -27.47 12.78 -7.41
N LYS A 7 -27.29 14.04 -7.83
CA LYS A 7 -26.40 14.39 -8.94
C LYS A 7 -24.93 14.26 -8.53
N SER A 8 -24.62 14.55 -7.27
CA SER A 8 -23.30 14.31 -6.69
C SER A 8 -22.98 12.82 -6.60
N SER A 9 -23.92 12.00 -6.11
CA SER A 9 -23.77 10.53 -6.01
C SER A 9 -23.66 9.82 -7.35
N LEU A 10 -24.28 10.36 -8.41
CA LEU A 10 -24.13 9.85 -9.78
C LEU A 10 -22.88 10.38 -10.51
N ASN A 11 -22.04 11.19 -9.86
CA ASN A 11 -20.82 11.73 -10.44
C ASN A 11 -19.57 11.31 -9.64
N THR A 12 -19.64 10.17 -8.95
CA THR A 12 -18.51 9.65 -8.19
C THR A 12 -17.42 9.10 -9.10
N GLN A 13 -16.18 9.11 -8.61
CA GLN A 13 -15.04 8.56 -9.36
C GLN A 13 -15.12 7.04 -9.52
N SER A 14 -15.65 6.35 -8.51
CA SER A 14 -15.96 4.93 -8.59
C SER A 14 -17.25 4.73 -9.36
N PHE A 15 -17.19 3.92 -10.42
CA PHE A 15 -18.38 3.53 -11.16
C PHE A 15 -19.14 2.41 -10.46
N ILE A 16 -18.49 1.58 -9.65
CA ILE A 16 -19.15 0.54 -8.84
C ILE A 16 -20.07 1.22 -7.82
N SER A 17 -19.59 2.29 -7.19
CA SER A 17 -20.38 3.13 -6.28
C SER A 17 -21.50 3.88 -6.98
N GLU A 18 -21.24 4.44 -8.18
CA GLU A 18 -22.22 5.12 -9.03
C GLU A 18 -23.36 4.16 -9.45
N ALA A 19 -23.00 3.00 -10.00
CA ALA A 19 -23.91 1.99 -10.55
C ALA A 19 -24.79 1.32 -9.48
N SER A 20 -24.29 1.24 -8.24
CA SER A 20 -25.02 0.72 -7.09
C SER A 20 -25.89 1.77 -6.39
N PHE A 21 -25.87 3.04 -6.83
CA PHE A 21 -26.80 4.04 -6.33
C PHE A 21 -28.14 3.92 -7.06
N GLN A 22 -28.18 4.23 -8.36
CA GLN A 22 -29.35 4.13 -9.23
C GLN A 22 -28.92 4.04 -10.71
N LYS A 23 -29.86 3.75 -11.62
CA LYS A 23 -29.67 3.80 -13.10
C LYS A 23 -28.49 2.93 -13.59
N THR A 24 -28.34 1.74 -13.01
CA THR A 24 -27.20 0.82 -13.18
C THR A 24 -26.81 0.55 -14.64
N VAL A 25 -27.77 0.21 -15.52
CA VAL A 25 -27.49 -0.08 -16.94
C VAL A 25 -26.86 1.11 -17.65
N ARG A 26 -27.38 2.32 -17.40
CA ARG A 26 -26.86 3.56 -18.00
C ARG A 26 -25.43 3.85 -17.54
N VAL A 27 -25.16 3.65 -16.25
CA VAL A 27 -23.82 3.86 -15.68
C VAL A 27 -22.83 2.86 -16.28
N LEU A 28 -23.17 1.57 -16.31
CA LEU A 28 -22.31 0.51 -16.85
C LEU A 28 -22.03 0.70 -18.34
N ALA A 29 -23.04 1.04 -19.15
CA ALA A 29 -22.86 1.32 -20.56
C ALA A 29 -21.90 2.50 -20.80
N LYS A 30 -22.08 3.60 -20.05
CA LYS A 30 -21.21 4.78 -20.14
C LYS A 30 -19.76 4.43 -19.81
N VAL A 31 -19.50 3.69 -18.74
CA VAL A 31 -18.12 3.37 -18.33
C VAL A 31 -17.46 2.32 -19.23
N ALA A 32 -18.23 1.37 -19.78
CA ALA A 32 -17.74 0.41 -20.75
C ALA A 32 -17.25 1.11 -22.03
N LEU A 33 -18.03 2.06 -22.54
CA LEU A 33 -17.62 2.88 -23.70
C LEU A 33 -16.38 3.75 -23.41
N GLN A 34 -16.24 4.21 -22.17
CA GLN A 34 -15.10 5.04 -21.75
C GLN A 34 -13.86 4.23 -21.34
N GLY A 35 -13.96 2.90 -21.19
CA GLY A 35 -12.89 2.05 -20.67
C GLY A 35 -12.42 2.45 -19.25
N ARG A 36 -13.31 2.99 -18.40
CA ARG A 36 -12.93 3.46 -17.06
C ARG A 36 -12.59 2.28 -16.14
N ILE A 37 -11.54 2.46 -15.33
CA ILE A 37 -11.11 1.50 -14.30
C ILE A 37 -11.48 2.03 -12.91
N ASP A 38 -12.04 1.18 -12.05
CA ASP A 38 -12.32 1.49 -10.65
C ASP A 38 -11.14 1.09 -9.77
N TRP A 39 -10.66 2.04 -8.95
CA TRP A 39 -9.49 1.83 -8.09
C TRP A 39 -9.84 1.41 -6.66
N LEU A 40 -11.13 1.19 -6.35
CA LEU A 40 -11.61 0.67 -5.06
C LEU A 40 -11.12 1.48 -3.85
N LYS A 41 -11.07 2.81 -3.97
CA LYS A 41 -10.57 3.70 -2.92
C LYS A 41 -11.64 4.07 -1.90
N GLY A 42 -12.91 3.85 -2.21
CA GLY A 42 -14.07 4.20 -1.41
C GLY A 42 -14.58 3.05 -0.55
N LEU A 43 -15.55 3.36 0.32
CA LEU A 43 -16.13 2.38 1.23
C LEU A 43 -17.03 1.40 0.48
N LYS A 44 -17.93 1.92 -0.36
CA LYS A 44 -19.01 1.14 -0.96
C LYS A 44 -18.49 0.11 -1.96
N GLU A 45 -17.49 0.45 -2.77
CA GLU A 45 -16.88 -0.54 -3.68
C GLU A 45 -16.29 -1.74 -2.93
N ASN A 46 -15.55 -1.45 -1.85
CA ASN A 46 -14.90 -2.49 -1.04
C ASN A 46 -15.92 -3.36 -0.32
N VAL A 47 -17.05 -2.80 0.14
CA VAL A 47 -18.16 -3.59 0.72
C VAL A 47 -18.76 -4.53 -0.33
N VAL A 48 -19.06 -4.03 -1.54
CA VAL A 48 -19.67 -4.82 -2.62
C VAL A 48 -18.77 -5.99 -3.02
N LEU A 49 -17.45 -5.77 -3.10
CA LEU A 49 -16.46 -6.81 -3.42
C LEU A 49 -16.02 -7.66 -2.22
N ARG A 50 -16.59 -7.44 -1.02
CA ARG A 50 -16.19 -8.11 0.23
C ARG A 50 -14.70 -7.98 0.55
N SER A 51 -14.11 -6.84 0.23
CA SER A 51 -12.74 -6.45 0.57
C SER A 51 -12.69 -5.62 1.85
N ILE A 52 -11.51 -5.50 2.47
CA ILE A 52 -11.31 -4.67 3.67
C ILE A 52 -11.67 -3.21 3.33
N ILE A 53 -12.61 -2.62 4.07
CA ILE A 53 -13.01 -1.23 3.87
C ILE A 53 -11.93 -0.26 4.39
N PRO A 54 -11.67 0.87 3.69
CA PRO A 54 -10.64 1.83 4.06
C PRO A 54 -11.05 2.76 5.22
N VAL A 55 -11.52 2.19 6.33
CA VAL A 55 -11.87 2.88 7.57
C VAL A 55 -11.57 2.01 8.78
N GLY A 56 -11.34 2.62 9.95
CA GLY A 56 -11.03 1.89 11.18
C GLY A 56 -9.77 1.03 11.01
N ILE A 57 -9.87 -0.27 11.33
CA ILE A 57 -8.78 -1.26 11.20
C ILE A 57 -8.26 -1.35 9.76
N GLY A 58 -9.12 -1.15 8.76
CA GLY A 58 -8.76 -1.20 7.35
C GLY A 58 -8.06 0.06 6.83
N PHE A 59 -7.90 1.09 7.67
CA PHE A 59 -7.21 2.30 7.28
C PHE A 59 -5.69 2.08 7.29
N GLN A 60 -5.11 1.87 6.10
CA GLN A 60 -3.70 1.54 5.92
C GLN A 60 -2.73 2.46 6.65
N LYS A 61 -3.04 3.76 6.82
CA LYS A 61 -2.15 4.70 7.53
C LYS A 61 -1.93 4.29 8.99
N LEU A 62 -2.91 3.69 9.66
CA LEU A 62 -2.75 3.12 11.02
C LEU A 62 -1.91 1.84 10.99
N VAL A 63 -2.10 1.00 9.97
CA VAL A 63 -1.38 -0.27 9.81
C VAL A 63 0.11 -0.05 9.49
N TYR A 64 0.44 0.99 8.70
CA TYR A 64 1.82 1.27 8.27
C TYR A 64 2.74 1.82 9.37
N HIS A 65 2.20 2.45 10.42
CA HIS A 65 3.03 2.86 11.57
C HIS A 65 3.71 1.66 12.26
N SER A 66 3.15 0.45 12.17
CA SER A 66 3.75 -0.76 12.75
C SER A 66 4.81 -1.46 11.88
N LYS A 67 4.89 -1.13 10.59
CA LYS A 67 5.78 -1.83 9.62
C LYS A 67 7.11 -1.12 9.39
N GLN A 68 7.22 0.17 9.70
CA GLN A 68 8.50 0.89 9.59
C GLN A 68 9.54 0.35 10.58
N ASP A 69 9.13 -0.01 11.80
CA ASP A 69 10.06 -0.56 12.81
C ASP A 69 10.75 -1.85 12.37
N LYS A 70 10.04 -2.74 11.66
CA LYS A 70 10.60 -4.01 11.20
C LYS A 70 11.66 -3.81 10.12
N ASN A 71 11.42 -2.92 9.16
CA ASN A 71 12.39 -2.62 8.10
C ASN A 71 13.64 -1.92 8.65
N ILE A 72 13.48 -1.03 9.64
CA ILE A 72 14.60 -0.35 10.29
C ILE A 72 15.44 -1.35 11.10
N HIS A 73 14.81 -2.20 11.91
CA HIS A 73 15.52 -3.23 12.68
C HIS A 73 16.29 -4.20 11.77
N PHE A 74 15.68 -4.70 10.69
CA PHE A 74 16.37 -5.60 9.77
C PHE A 74 17.57 -4.94 9.09
N LYS A 75 17.47 -3.63 8.77
CA LYS A 75 18.56 -2.86 8.17
C LYS A 75 19.71 -2.64 9.14
N ILE A 76 19.42 -2.34 10.41
CA ILE A 76 20.43 -2.20 11.47
C ILE A 76 21.13 -3.54 11.73
N LYS A 77 20.37 -4.64 11.88
CA LYS A 77 20.92 -5.98 12.09
C LYS A 77 21.86 -6.40 10.97
N ARG A 78 21.50 -6.12 9.69
CA ARG A 78 22.37 -6.38 8.54
C ARG A 78 23.66 -5.55 8.56
N LYS A 79 23.60 -4.27 8.92
CA LYS A 79 24.78 -3.40 9.03
C LYS A 79 25.75 -3.95 10.09
N ASN A 80 25.26 -4.29 11.27
CA ASN A 80 26.10 -4.81 12.35
C ASN A 80 26.73 -6.17 12.00
N LEU A 81 25.99 -7.05 11.31
CA LEU A 81 26.51 -8.33 10.84
C LEU A 81 27.62 -8.15 9.79
N PHE A 82 27.50 -7.17 8.91
CA PHE A 82 28.53 -6.85 7.92
C PHE A 82 29.78 -6.28 8.60
N GLU A 83 29.63 -5.38 9.56
CA GLU A 83 30.75 -4.82 10.31
C GLU A 83 31.53 -5.89 11.08
N LEU A 84 30.84 -6.83 11.73
CA LEU A 84 31.46 -7.96 12.43
C LEU A 84 32.26 -8.85 11.46
N LYS A 85 31.69 -9.18 10.30
CA LYS A 85 32.41 -9.95 9.26
C LYS A 85 33.67 -9.24 8.77
N MET A 86 33.61 -7.92 8.58
CA MET A 86 34.78 -7.15 8.13
C MET A 86 35.87 -7.09 9.20
N ARG A 87 35.50 -7.00 10.48
CA ARG A 87 36.46 -7.08 11.59
C ARG A 87 37.14 -8.45 11.67
N GLU A 88 36.41 -9.53 11.47
CA GLU A 88 37.00 -10.88 11.43
C GLU A 88 38.01 -11.04 10.30
N ILE A 89 37.69 -10.54 9.10
CA ILE A 89 38.60 -10.56 7.94
C ILE A 89 39.88 -9.74 8.23
N LEU A 90 39.73 -8.54 8.79
CA LEU A 90 40.87 -7.69 9.17
C LEU A 90 41.75 -8.33 10.24
N LEU A 91 41.15 -9.00 11.23
CA LEU A 91 41.86 -9.73 12.28
C LEU A 91 42.66 -10.90 11.69
N TYR A 92 42.09 -11.63 10.73
CA TYR A 92 42.76 -12.73 10.06
C TYR A 92 43.99 -12.25 9.27
N HIS A 93 43.85 -11.17 8.49
CA HIS A 93 44.96 -10.58 7.75
C HIS A 93 46.06 -10.05 8.67
N ARG A 94 45.71 -9.40 9.77
CA ARG A 94 46.69 -8.94 10.77
C ARG A 94 47.43 -10.11 11.41
N LYS A 95 46.73 -11.19 11.75
CA LYS A 95 47.33 -12.39 12.36
C LYS A 95 48.27 -13.09 11.40
N LEU A 96 47.91 -13.22 10.12
CA LEU A 96 48.80 -13.71 9.07
C LEU A 96 50.06 -12.85 8.95
N PHE A 97 49.93 -11.53 8.87
CA PHE A 97 51.08 -10.64 8.72
C PHE A 97 52.06 -10.72 9.90
N VAL A 98 51.56 -10.89 11.13
CA VAL A 98 52.37 -11.11 12.33
C VAL A 98 52.98 -12.52 12.39
N SER A 99 52.42 -13.49 11.67
CA SER A 99 52.96 -14.86 11.59
C SER A 99 54.10 -15.01 10.57
N PHE A 100 54.23 -14.05 9.64
CA PHE A 100 55.23 -14.04 8.58
C PHE A 100 56.36 -13.01 8.81
N ALA A 101 56.36 -12.31 9.96
CA ALA A 101 57.40 -11.39 10.41
C ALA A 101 58.10 -11.99 11.64
#